data_AF-A0A971I3V5-F1
#
_entry.id   AF-A0A971I3V5-F1
#
_cell.length_a   1.000
_cell.length_b   1.000
_cell.length_c   1.000
_cell.angle_alpha   90.00
_cell.angle_beta   90.00
_cell.angle_gamma   90.00
#
_symmetry.space_group_name_H-M   'P 1'
#
loop_
_entity.id
_entity.type
_entity.pdbx_description
1 polymer ?
#
loop_
_entity_poly.entity_id
_entity_poly.type
_entity_poly.pdbx_seq_one_letter_code
_entity_poly.pdbx_strand_id
1 'polypeptide(L)'
;MKFLGQIKMEILNILRSRFLLVICILVASVSVIIPVINYFTQTTVIEHGGGAVRPLPMPVDAVYYSKAAALDIDIFPPDMGQEPIVVDGIRIEADNPFYWQIKGMQQEMEAMETDKNRFSEPEVLDLVLSIMEEEIKLYVNFAKNIVKPTDYRVELAWRSMQYVHDKFIYEHNDVPEDKLLEAVMYRMGVDPENFKKKYIDITPEEKLAALDQLEDKLNTLYSIVENNDFPKYIEWRIQLEHENIANMEEQIAIHEQAIIENPSQEDSLNEIIENLKRQIDLIKTNTIPILELRLERNIIPGEDIWQNSALSDIENSRNQISWTEIVPEEEFFKNTWLVQQYGTYQKYVNAIQSQIDELNKTILIAQNSLDANEPDMKYVPGGSRNRTVSFLDYSVFVALLAVLLGGWLMASEFQQGTIRLLLIRPKTRVKILMAKFISALLICLGIYITGSILNLVTNGICFGFSDYTYPNYTVSGQINFFAYYFPKMFACIITILFSYSVAFMLSVVVKIAAVAIAVPIAAFIGSSIMMSIFTYSRSMNWIAYTPIPYVQISSFFVPYSIVQHIIQRGIPLNLTYGIIMLLAISILCIAASVFVFKTRDITN
;
A
#
# COMPACT_ATOMS: atom_id res chain seq x y z
N MET A 1 -55.18 -21.39 3.68
CA MET A 1 -53.87 -21.21 3.03
C MET A 1 -52.86 -20.58 3.99
N LYS A 2 -51.81 -21.35 4.29
CA LYS A 2 -50.69 -21.00 5.19
C LYS A 2 -50.00 -19.71 4.68
N PHE A 3 -49.56 -18.82 5.58
CA PHE A 3 -48.88 -17.56 5.26
C PHE A 3 -47.73 -17.72 4.25
N LEU A 4 -47.00 -18.84 4.33
CA LEU A 4 -45.97 -19.25 3.37
C LEU A 4 -46.47 -19.38 1.93
N GLY A 5 -47.69 -19.89 1.74
CA GLY A 5 -48.30 -19.97 0.41
C GLY A 5 -48.60 -18.59 -0.19
N GLN A 6 -48.89 -17.60 0.66
CA GLN A 6 -49.08 -16.22 0.22
C GLN A 6 -47.74 -15.59 -0.20
N ILE A 7 -46.67 -15.81 0.58
CA ILE A 7 -45.30 -15.38 0.22
C ILE A 7 -44.91 -15.96 -1.14
N LYS A 8 -45.11 -17.28 -1.34
CA LYS A 8 -44.80 -17.94 -2.63
C LYS A 8 -45.53 -17.29 -3.81
N MET A 9 -46.82 -16.97 -3.65
CA MET A 9 -47.60 -16.32 -4.70
C MET A 9 -47.10 -14.90 -5.02
N GLU A 10 -46.75 -14.13 -4.00
CA GLU A 10 -46.20 -12.77 -4.20
C GLU A 10 -44.83 -12.80 -4.87
N ILE A 11 -43.95 -13.75 -4.51
CA ILE A 11 -42.67 -13.97 -5.21
C ILE A 11 -42.91 -14.23 -6.70
N LEU A 12 -43.84 -15.14 -7.04
CA LEU A 12 -44.18 -15.44 -8.43
C LEU A 12 -44.75 -14.24 -9.17
N ASN A 13 -45.55 -13.40 -8.51
CA ASN A 13 -46.08 -12.18 -9.11
C ASN A 13 -44.98 -11.16 -9.43
N ILE A 14 -44.02 -10.97 -8.50
CA ILE A 14 -42.88 -10.08 -8.71
C ILE A 14 -42.04 -10.57 -9.90
N LEU A 15 -41.73 -11.87 -9.95
CA LEU A 15 -40.93 -12.47 -11.02
C LEU A 15 -41.66 -12.52 -12.39
N ARG A 16 -42.99 -12.42 -12.43
CA ARG A 16 -43.75 -12.32 -13.69
C ARG A 16 -43.62 -10.95 -14.36
N SER A 17 -43.20 -9.92 -13.63
CA SER A 17 -42.95 -8.60 -14.20
C SER A 17 -41.69 -8.65 -15.08
N ARG A 18 -41.86 -8.51 -16.40
CA ARG A 18 -40.74 -8.52 -17.36
C ARG A 18 -39.66 -7.49 -17.01
N PHE A 19 -40.08 -6.29 -16.61
CA PHE A 19 -39.17 -5.21 -16.23
C PHE A 19 -38.32 -5.59 -15.00
N LEU A 20 -38.96 -6.07 -13.92
CA LEU A 20 -38.24 -6.44 -12.70
C LEU A 20 -37.33 -7.65 -12.90
N LEU A 21 -37.78 -8.63 -13.69
CA LEU A 21 -37.01 -9.82 -14.02
C LEU A 21 -35.75 -9.46 -14.81
N VAL A 22 -35.83 -8.55 -15.79
CA VAL A 22 -34.66 -8.07 -16.54
C VAL A 22 -33.64 -7.41 -15.62
N ILE A 23 -34.07 -6.56 -14.69
CA ILE A 23 -33.15 -5.91 -13.74
C ILE A 23 -32.53 -6.96 -12.79
N CYS A 24 -33.30 -7.92 -12.29
CA CYS A 24 -32.76 -8.99 -11.44
C CYS A 24 -31.70 -9.82 -12.18
N ILE A 25 -31.93 -10.15 -13.46
CA ILE A 25 -30.96 -10.85 -14.30
C ILE A 25 -29.72 -10.00 -14.52
N LEU A 26 -29.88 -8.71 -14.81
CA LEU A 26 -28.76 -7.80 -15.02
C LEU A 26 -27.89 -7.72 -13.77
N VAL A 27 -28.49 -7.46 -12.61
CA VAL A 27 -27.77 -7.38 -11.33
C VAL A 27 -27.07 -8.71 -11.01
N ALA A 28 -27.75 -9.85 -11.19
CA ALA A 28 -27.12 -11.15 -11.01
C ALA A 28 -25.98 -11.41 -12.02
N SER A 29 -26.11 -11.00 -13.28
CA SER A 29 -25.10 -11.23 -14.32
C SER A 29 -23.77 -10.52 -14.04
N VAL A 30 -23.81 -9.38 -13.34
CA VAL A 30 -22.62 -8.65 -12.88
C VAL A 30 -21.67 -9.54 -12.08
N SER A 31 -22.21 -10.48 -11.30
CA SER A 31 -21.40 -11.42 -10.50
C SER A 31 -20.45 -12.31 -11.30
N VAL A 32 -20.80 -12.58 -12.56
CA VAL A 32 -19.99 -13.40 -13.48
C VAL A 32 -19.23 -12.50 -14.47
N ILE A 33 -19.88 -11.46 -14.98
CA ILE A 33 -19.30 -10.57 -16.00
C ILE A 33 -18.06 -9.84 -15.47
N ILE A 34 -18.09 -9.31 -14.24
CA ILE A 34 -16.97 -8.53 -13.69
C ILE A 34 -15.68 -9.39 -13.59
N PRO A 35 -15.69 -10.57 -12.94
CA PRO A 35 -14.51 -11.44 -12.92
C PRO A 35 -13.98 -11.79 -14.30
N VAL A 36 -14.87 -12.09 -15.26
CA VAL A 36 -14.48 -12.47 -16.62
C VAL A 36 -13.84 -11.29 -17.37
N ILE A 37 -14.42 -10.09 -17.26
CA ILE A 37 -13.80 -8.88 -17.82
C ILE A 37 -12.42 -8.67 -17.20
N ASN A 38 -12.34 -8.71 -15.85
CA ASN A 38 -11.07 -8.52 -15.13
C ASN A 38 -9.99 -9.53 -15.54
N TYR A 39 -10.37 -10.77 -15.88
CA TYR A 39 -9.45 -11.78 -16.37
C TYR A 39 -8.84 -11.40 -17.73
N PHE A 40 -9.63 -10.83 -18.64
CA PHE A 40 -9.14 -10.41 -19.96
C PHE A 40 -8.53 -9.01 -19.97
N THR A 41 -8.90 -8.14 -19.04
CA THR A 41 -8.39 -6.78 -18.91
C THR A 41 -7.27 -6.66 -17.88
N GLN A 42 -6.78 -7.78 -17.33
CA GLN A 42 -5.56 -7.80 -16.55
C GLN A 42 -4.39 -7.43 -17.46
N THR A 43 -4.18 -6.13 -17.66
CA THR A 43 -2.84 -5.61 -17.89
C THR A 43 -2.05 -5.97 -16.63
N THR A 44 -0.82 -6.45 -16.80
CA THR A 44 0.23 -6.54 -15.76
C THR A 44 0.58 -5.16 -15.23
N VAL A 45 -0.42 -4.39 -14.79
CA VAL A 45 -0.24 -3.24 -13.94
C VAL A 45 -0.03 -3.85 -12.57
N ILE A 46 1.21 -3.70 -12.11
CA ILE A 46 1.68 -4.06 -10.79
C ILE A 46 0.79 -3.27 -9.79
N GLU A 47 -0.37 -3.82 -9.44
CA GLU A 47 -1.22 -3.34 -8.34
C GLU A 47 -0.64 -3.81 -6.99
N HIS A 48 0.69 -3.77 -6.86
CA HIS A 48 1.31 -3.80 -5.55
C HIS A 48 1.35 -2.34 -5.10
N GLY A 49 0.55 -1.99 -4.09
CA GLY A 49 0.52 -0.67 -3.47
C GLY A 49 1.82 -0.29 -2.72
N GLY A 50 2.94 -0.84 -3.14
CA GLY A 50 4.30 -0.43 -2.82
C GLY A 50 5.09 -0.73 -4.10
N GLY A 51 5.82 0.26 -4.61
CA GLY A 51 6.63 0.13 -5.83
C GLY A 51 7.57 -1.08 -5.78
N ALA A 52 8.31 -1.33 -6.87
CA ALA A 52 9.23 -2.47 -6.95
C ALA A 52 10.04 -2.59 -5.65
N VAL A 53 9.91 -3.74 -4.96
CA VAL A 53 10.58 -3.96 -3.66
C VAL A 53 12.07 -3.96 -3.92
N ARG A 54 12.72 -2.88 -3.49
CA ARG A 54 14.14 -2.64 -3.69
C ARG A 54 14.96 -3.66 -2.90
N PRO A 55 16.19 -3.98 -3.32
CA PRO A 55 17.17 -4.44 -2.35
C PRO A 55 17.28 -3.43 -1.19
N LEU A 56 17.63 -3.94 0.01
CA LEU A 56 17.64 -3.14 1.23
C LEU A 56 18.56 -1.92 1.04
N PRO A 57 18.09 -0.70 1.36
CA PRO A 57 18.83 0.52 1.05
C PRO A 57 20.25 0.43 1.56
N MET A 58 21.22 0.67 0.66
CA MET A 58 22.62 0.63 1.04
C MET A 58 22.96 1.83 1.93
N PRO A 59 23.56 1.62 3.11
CA PRO A 59 24.20 2.69 3.82
C PRO A 59 25.30 3.26 2.93
N VAL A 60 25.19 4.55 2.65
CA VAL A 60 26.16 5.33 1.90
C VAL A 60 26.96 6.12 2.92
N ASP A 61 28.29 6.07 2.84
CA ASP A 61 29.14 6.91 3.68
C ASP A 61 28.81 8.39 3.41
N ALA A 62 28.35 9.11 4.45
CA ALA A 62 27.80 10.47 4.35
C ALA A 62 28.81 11.56 3.90
N VAL A 63 30.03 11.19 3.54
CA VAL A 63 31.12 12.13 3.24
C VAL A 63 31.14 12.53 1.76
N TYR A 64 30.45 11.80 0.87
CA TYR A 64 30.58 12.01 -0.57
C TYR A 64 29.21 12.09 -1.28
N TYR A 65 28.80 13.35 -1.48
CA TYR A 65 27.89 13.86 -2.51
C TYR A 65 26.39 14.09 -2.36
N SER A 66 25.98 14.94 -3.31
CA SER A 66 24.77 15.72 -3.50
C SER A 66 23.51 14.90 -3.79
N LYS A 67 22.38 15.52 -3.45
CA LYS A 67 20.96 15.14 -3.63
C LYS A 67 20.51 14.68 -5.03
N ALA A 68 21.40 14.44 -5.99
CA ALA A 68 21.04 14.09 -7.37
C ALA A 68 20.89 12.58 -7.63
N ALA A 69 21.34 11.70 -6.72
CA ALA A 69 21.45 10.26 -6.99
C ALA A 69 20.28 9.40 -6.46
N ALA A 70 19.31 9.99 -5.76
CA ALA A 70 18.05 9.32 -5.42
C ALA A 70 17.01 9.60 -6.50
N LEU A 71 17.28 9.22 -7.75
CA LEU A 71 16.18 9.01 -8.69
C LEU A 71 15.50 7.70 -8.27
N ASP A 72 14.27 7.83 -7.80
CA ASP A 72 13.36 6.71 -7.58
C ASP A 72 13.41 5.79 -8.82
N ILE A 73 13.54 4.48 -8.62
CA ILE A 73 13.41 3.47 -9.69
C ILE A 73 12.04 3.58 -10.39
N ASP A 74 11.05 4.25 -9.78
CA ASP A 74 9.78 4.63 -10.40
C ASP A 74 9.92 5.72 -11.50
N ILE A 75 11.13 6.25 -11.73
CA ILE A 75 11.47 7.22 -12.78
C ILE A 75 12.69 6.72 -13.59
N PHE A 76 12.76 5.42 -13.89
CA PHE A 76 13.44 5.05 -15.13
C PHE A 76 12.51 5.43 -16.28
N PRO A 77 12.89 6.38 -17.15
CA PRO A 77 12.05 6.71 -18.30
C PRO A 77 11.79 5.41 -19.06
N PRO A 78 10.52 5.06 -19.35
CA PRO A 78 10.24 3.95 -20.26
C PRO A 78 10.98 4.21 -21.56
N ASP A 79 11.32 3.19 -22.34
CA ASP A 79 11.97 3.37 -23.64
C ASP A 79 11.20 4.43 -24.47
N MET A 80 11.80 5.62 -24.57
CA MET A 80 11.24 6.78 -25.28
C MET A 80 11.54 6.70 -26.78
N GLY A 81 11.91 5.53 -27.30
CA GLY A 81 12.39 5.33 -28.67
C GLY A 81 13.78 5.93 -28.89
N GLN A 82 14.62 5.93 -27.86
CA GLN A 82 15.98 6.45 -27.96
C GLN A 82 16.91 5.42 -28.62
N GLU A 83 17.92 5.89 -29.35
CA GLU A 83 18.90 4.99 -29.94
C GLU A 83 19.78 4.32 -28.85
N PRO A 84 20.11 3.04 -29.01
CA PRO A 84 21.03 2.33 -28.11
C PRO A 84 22.41 2.97 -28.12
N ILE A 85 23.09 2.96 -26.97
CA ILE A 85 24.48 3.40 -26.86
C ILE A 85 25.40 2.20 -27.12
N VAL A 86 26.52 2.45 -27.80
CA VAL A 86 27.56 1.43 -27.99
C VAL A 86 28.87 1.96 -27.42
N VAL A 87 29.38 1.29 -26.38
CA VAL A 87 30.68 1.57 -25.76
C VAL A 87 31.49 0.28 -25.79
N ASP A 88 32.71 0.32 -26.33
CA ASP A 88 33.62 -0.85 -26.41
C ASP A 88 32.98 -2.12 -27.01
N GLY A 89 32.08 -1.94 -27.98
CA GLY A 89 31.36 -3.03 -28.64
C GLY A 89 30.19 -3.62 -27.83
N ILE A 90 29.91 -3.09 -26.63
CA ILE A 90 28.76 -3.46 -25.81
C ILE A 90 27.61 -2.51 -26.16
N ARG A 91 26.49 -3.10 -26.57
CA ARG A 91 25.26 -2.39 -26.91
C ARG A 91 24.34 -2.30 -25.69
N ILE A 92 23.94 -1.09 -25.34
CA ILE A 92 23.12 -0.77 -24.15
C ILE A 92 21.81 -0.14 -24.64
N GLU A 93 20.70 -0.82 -24.39
CA GLU A 93 19.36 -0.37 -24.77
C GLU A 93 18.86 0.76 -23.85
N ALA A 94 17.90 1.55 -24.32
CA ALA A 94 17.39 2.74 -23.61
C ALA A 94 16.64 2.43 -22.30
N ASP A 95 16.16 1.20 -22.14
CA ASP A 95 15.49 0.69 -20.94
C ASP A 95 16.47 0.09 -19.91
N ASN A 96 17.77 0.03 -20.22
CA ASN A 96 18.79 -0.45 -19.30
C ASN A 96 18.97 0.53 -18.11
N PRO A 97 19.13 0.02 -16.87
CA PRO A 97 19.26 0.88 -15.68
C PRO A 97 20.48 1.81 -15.66
N PHE A 98 21.48 1.59 -16.52
CA PHE A 98 22.69 2.43 -16.59
C PHE A 98 22.77 3.30 -17.86
N TYR A 99 21.77 3.22 -18.75
CA TYR A 99 21.78 3.95 -20.03
C TYR A 99 21.95 5.46 -19.83
N TRP A 100 21.15 6.05 -18.95
CA TRP A 100 21.13 7.50 -18.76
C TRP A 100 22.37 8.03 -18.05
N GLN A 101 22.96 7.25 -17.15
CA GLN A 101 24.22 7.56 -16.49
C GLN A 101 25.36 7.59 -17.51
N ILE A 102 25.47 6.55 -18.35
CA ILE A 102 26.50 6.47 -19.39
C ILE A 102 26.33 7.60 -20.40
N LYS A 103 25.11 7.83 -20.90
CA LYS A 103 24.82 8.92 -21.84
C LYS A 103 25.16 10.29 -21.27
N GLY A 104 24.75 10.53 -20.03
CA GLY A 104 24.98 11.79 -19.32
C GLY A 104 26.48 12.07 -19.16
N MET A 105 27.27 11.07 -18.77
CA MET A 105 28.72 11.22 -18.64
C MET A 105 29.39 11.46 -19.99
N GLN A 106 29.01 10.75 -21.05
CA GLN A 106 29.56 10.99 -22.39
C GLN A 106 29.29 12.43 -22.88
N GLN A 107 28.09 12.94 -22.66
CA GLN A 107 27.72 14.32 -22.99
C GLN A 107 28.48 15.34 -22.13
N GLU A 108 28.66 15.05 -20.84
CA GLU A 108 29.44 15.90 -19.93
C GLU A 108 30.92 15.94 -20.36
N MET A 109 31.51 14.81 -20.73
CA MET A 109 32.88 14.74 -21.26
C MET A 109 33.04 15.56 -22.54
N GLU A 110 32.14 15.40 -23.52
CA GLU A 110 32.18 16.20 -24.76
C GLU A 110 32.06 17.70 -24.48
N ALA A 111 31.17 18.09 -23.56
CA ALA A 111 31.04 19.49 -23.15
C ALA A 111 32.32 20.03 -22.50
N MET A 112 32.99 19.26 -21.65
CA MET A 112 34.24 19.67 -21.00
C MET A 112 35.40 19.82 -21.99
N GLU A 113 35.47 18.97 -23.02
CA GLU A 113 36.46 19.15 -24.09
C GLU A 113 36.26 20.45 -24.88
N THR A 114 35.02 20.95 -24.96
CA THR A 114 34.70 22.22 -25.64
C THR A 114 34.96 23.47 -24.78
N ASP A 115 34.87 23.38 -23.45
CA ASP A 115 35.10 24.49 -22.51
C ASP A 115 36.32 24.25 -21.60
N LYS A 116 37.50 24.18 -22.22
CA LYS A 116 38.77 23.87 -21.54
C LYS A 116 39.20 24.92 -20.49
N ASN A 117 38.64 26.13 -20.53
CA ASN A 117 39.00 27.22 -19.62
C ASN A 117 38.40 27.05 -18.22
N ARG A 118 37.62 26.00 -17.99
CA ARG A 118 36.97 25.71 -16.71
C ARG A 118 37.93 25.12 -15.66
N PHE A 119 39.09 24.61 -16.08
CA PHE A 119 40.10 23.99 -15.21
C PHE A 119 41.35 24.87 -15.12
N SER A 120 42.08 24.79 -14.01
CA SER A 120 43.30 25.58 -13.81
C SER A 120 44.37 25.29 -14.86
N GLU A 121 44.53 24.03 -15.24
CA GLU A 121 45.48 23.55 -16.23
C GLU A 121 44.89 22.42 -17.09
N PRO A 122 45.40 22.22 -18.33
CA PRO A 122 44.97 21.11 -19.20
C PRO A 122 45.13 19.73 -18.56
N GLU A 123 46.17 19.54 -17.74
CA GLU A 123 46.43 18.27 -17.05
C GLU A 123 45.29 17.91 -16.05
N VAL A 124 44.64 18.92 -15.46
CA VAL A 124 43.48 18.69 -14.56
C VAL A 124 42.27 18.21 -15.35
N LEU A 125 42.03 18.77 -16.54
CA LEU A 125 40.99 18.28 -17.44
C LEU A 125 41.24 16.81 -17.82
N ASP A 126 42.48 16.47 -18.17
CA ASP A 126 42.85 15.09 -18.54
C ASP A 126 42.61 14.11 -17.37
N LEU A 127 42.91 14.52 -16.13
CA LEU A 127 42.60 13.72 -14.93
C LEU A 127 41.09 13.55 -14.73
N VAL A 128 40.30 14.61 -14.89
CA VAL A 128 38.84 14.55 -14.76
C VAL A 128 38.22 13.64 -15.80
N LEU A 129 38.67 13.74 -17.07
CA LEU A 129 38.22 12.85 -18.14
C LEU A 129 38.63 11.40 -17.85
N SER A 130 39.84 11.17 -17.35
CA SER A 130 40.32 9.83 -16.98
C SER A 130 39.47 9.20 -15.86
N ILE A 131 39.09 9.97 -14.83
CA ILE A 131 38.16 9.50 -13.80
C ILE A 131 36.85 9.04 -14.45
N MET A 132 36.25 9.89 -15.29
CA MET A 132 34.97 9.59 -15.94
C MET A 132 35.02 8.40 -16.91
N GLU A 133 36.16 8.18 -17.57
CA GLU A 133 36.38 6.97 -18.36
C GLU A 133 36.31 5.70 -17.50
N GLU A 134 36.91 5.71 -16.31
CA GLU A 134 36.81 4.60 -15.36
C GLU A 134 35.37 4.41 -14.84
N GLU A 135 34.62 5.49 -14.61
CA GLU A 135 33.20 5.43 -14.25
C GLU A 135 32.36 4.79 -15.37
N ILE A 136 32.61 5.18 -16.63
CA ILE A 136 31.93 4.61 -17.79
C ILE A 136 32.27 3.12 -17.93
N LYS A 137 33.55 2.73 -17.80
CA LYS A 137 33.97 1.32 -17.85
C LYS A 137 33.25 0.48 -16.81
N LEU A 138 33.13 1.00 -15.58
CA LEU A 138 32.38 0.36 -14.51
C LEU A 138 30.92 0.13 -14.92
N TYR A 139 30.20 1.18 -15.32
CA TYR A 139 28.79 1.04 -15.69
C TYR A 139 28.57 0.19 -16.91
N VAL A 140 29.47 0.21 -17.90
CA VAL A 140 29.40 -0.66 -19.08
C VAL A 140 29.56 -2.14 -18.68
N ASN A 141 30.49 -2.45 -17.76
CA ASN A 141 30.64 -3.82 -17.24
C ASN A 141 29.36 -4.31 -16.53
N PHE A 142 28.70 -3.43 -15.80
CA PHE A 142 27.44 -3.72 -15.13
C PHE A 142 26.27 -3.87 -16.12
N ALA A 143 26.13 -2.94 -17.05
CA ALA A 143 25.07 -2.93 -18.07
C ALA A 143 25.09 -4.17 -18.96
N LYS A 144 26.27 -4.77 -19.17
CA LYS A 144 26.43 -6.04 -19.88
C LYS A 144 25.68 -7.20 -19.22
N ASN A 145 25.61 -7.22 -17.89
CA ASN A 145 25.07 -8.33 -17.10
C ASN A 145 23.70 -8.03 -16.46
N ILE A 146 23.31 -6.75 -16.42
CA ILE A 146 22.11 -6.25 -15.76
C ILE A 146 21.24 -5.53 -16.79
N VAL A 147 20.06 -6.10 -17.03
CA VAL A 147 19.12 -5.59 -18.05
C VAL A 147 17.89 -4.96 -17.41
N LYS A 148 17.44 -5.46 -16.25
CA LYS A 148 16.22 -4.99 -15.59
C LYS A 148 16.54 -4.01 -14.47
N PRO A 149 15.78 -2.91 -14.32
CA PRO A 149 15.93 -1.99 -13.19
C PRO A 149 15.64 -2.62 -11.82
N THR A 150 14.88 -3.71 -11.77
CA THR A 150 14.54 -4.41 -10.52
C THR A 150 15.60 -5.42 -10.08
N ASP A 151 16.69 -5.58 -10.82
CA ASP A 151 17.75 -6.53 -10.49
C ASP A 151 18.49 -6.09 -9.22
N TYR A 152 18.65 -6.99 -8.25
CA TYR A 152 19.32 -6.69 -6.98
C TYR A 152 20.76 -6.24 -7.15
N ARG A 153 21.41 -6.57 -8.28
CA ARG A 153 22.81 -6.20 -8.56
C ARG A 153 22.95 -4.75 -9.02
N VAL A 154 21.86 -4.06 -9.36
CA VAL A 154 21.88 -2.65 -9.77
C VAL A 154 22.57 -1.79 -8.71
N GLU A 155 22.31 -2.07 -7.44
CA GLU A 155 22.86 -1.26 -6.35
C GLU A 155 24.38 -1.40 -6.22
N LEU A 156 24.96 -2.54 -6.61
CA LEU A 156 26.40 -2.79 -6.49
C LEU A 156 27.23 -1.82 -7.34
N ALA A 157 26.64 -1.21 -8.36
CA ALA A 157 27.31 -0.22 -9.19
C ALA A 157 27.69 1.01 -8.35
N TRP A 158 26.83 1.43 -7.44
CA TRP A 158 27.07 2.60 -6.59
C TRP A 158 28.23 2.40 -5.63
N ARG A 159 28.30 1.23 -4.99
CA ARG A 159 29.42 0.93 -4.08
C ARG A 159 30.72 0.67 -4.83
N SER A 160 30.63 0.04 -6.00
CA SER A 160 31.79 -0.14 -6.88
C SER A 160 32.36 1.20 -7.34
N MET A 161 31.51 2.22 -7.54
CA MET A 161 31.95 3.56 -7.95
C MET A 161 32.94 4.16 -6.95
N GLN A 162 32.62 4.09 -5.65
CA GLN A 162 33.50 4.59 -4.60
C GLN A 162 34.85 3.85 -4.58
N TYR A 163 34.86 2.54 -4.85
CA TYR A 163 36.11 1.78 -4.92
C TYR A 163 36.92 2.12 -6.18
N VAL A 164 36.27 2.36 -7.32
CA VAL A 164 36.93 2.85 -8.54
C VAL A 164 37.55 4.22 -8.30
N HIS A 165 36.84 5.11 -7.62
CA HIS A 165 37.33 6.42 -7.21
C HIS A 165 38.54 6.35 -6.30
N ASP A 166 38.44 5.59 -5.19
CA ASP A 166 39.55 5.41 -4.25
C ASP A 166 40.76 4.78 -4.96
N LYS A 167 40.54 3.77 -5.80
CA LYS A 167 41.59 3.11 -6.58
C LYS A 167 42.28 4.09 -7.52
N PHE A 168 41.51 4.89 -8.25
CA PHE A 168 42.04 5.92 -9.15
C PHE A 168 42.95 6.90 -8.42
N ILE A 169 42.53 7.40 -7.25
CA ILE A 169 43.33 8.36 -6.47
C ILE A 169 44.63 7.71 -6.01
N TYR A 170 44.60 6.48 -5.50
CA TYR A 170 45.82 5.79 -5.10
C TYR A 170 46.75 5.54 -6.29
N GLU A 171 46.23 5.15 -7.45
CA GLU A 171 47.04 4.92 -8.67
C GLU A 171 47.75 6.19 -9.15
N HIS A 172 47.11 7.35 -8.99
CA HIS A 172 47.59 8.65 -9.49
C HIS A 172 48.15 9.56 -8.38
N ASN A 173 48.44 9.04 -7.18
CA ASN A 173 48.93 9.85 -6.07
C ASN A 173 50.36 10.41 -6.25
N ASP A 174 51.03 10.08 -7.36
CA ASP A 174 52.29 10.64 -7.81
C ASP A 174 52.14 11.98 -8.56
N VAL A 175 50.92 12.31 -9.00
CA VAL A 175 50.56 13.60 -9.58
C VAL A 175 50.65 14.71 -8.51
N PRO A 176 51.00 15.96 -8.88
CA PRO A 176 50.98 17.08 -7.94
C PRO A 176 49.66 17.19 -7.15
N GLU A 177 49.77 17.33 -5.83
CA GLU A 177 48.65 17.31 -4.87
C GLU A 177 47.55 18.29 -5.24
N ASP A 178 47.91 19.51 -5.64
CA ASP A 178 46.98 20.59 -6.02
C ASP A 178 46.14 20.22 -7.25
N LYS A 179 46.77 19.60 -8.25
CA LYS A 179 46.10 19.17 -9.49
C LYS A 179 45.17 17.99 -9.25
N LEU A 180 45.65 16.98 -8.52
CA LEU A 180 44.86 15.80 -8.19
C LEU A 180 43.67 16.19 -7.29
N LEU A 181 43.89 17.05 -6.30
CA LEU A 181 42.83 17.57 -5.44
C LEU A 181 41.79 18.35 -6.24
N GLU A 182 42.17 19.20 -7.20
CA GLU A 182 41.21 19.91 -8.05
C GLU A 182 40.33 18.95 -8.87
N ALA A 183 40.94 17.96 -9.52
CA ALA A 183 40.22 16.98 -10.32
C ALA A 183 39.24 16.14 -9.47
N VAL A 184 39.73 15.65 -8.32
CA VAL A 184 38.93 14.85 -7.38
C VAL A 184 37.86 15.72 -6.71
N MET A 185 38.14 16.97 -6.37
CA MET A 185 37.13 17.86 -5.77
C MET A 185 36.03 18.22 -6.77
N TYR A 186 36.35 18.31 -8.06
CA TYR A 186 35.37 18.49 -9.13
C TYR A 186 34.44 17.27 -9.29
N ARG A 187 35.00 16.06 -9.34
CA ARG A 187 34.26 14.82 -9.61
C ARG A 187 33.71 14.06 -8.41
N MET A 188 34.36 14.15 -7.25
CA MET A 188 34.14 13.37 -6.00
C MET A 188 33.75 14.23 -4.79
N GLY A 189 34.14 15.51 -4.73
CA GLY A 189 33.74 16.42 -3.66
C GLY A 189 34.35 16.04 -2.31
N VAL A 190 35.67 16.22 -2.19
CA VAL A 190 36.47 15.83 -1.01
C VAL A 190 36.75 16.97 -0.05
N ASP A 191 36.82 16.65 1.24
CA ASP A 191 37.46 17.51 2.24
C ASP A 191 38.99 17.47 2.04
N PRO A 192 39.67 18.62 1.85
CA PRO A 192 41.10 18.66 1.55
C PRO A 192 41.99 18.00 2.62
N GLU A 193 41.66 18.17 3.91
CA GLU A 193 42.47 17.64 5.00
C GLU A 193 42.36 16.11 5.07
N ASN A 194 41.14 15.59 4.97
CA ASN A 194 40.91 14.14 4.91
C ASN A 194 41.51 13.52 3.64
N PHE A 195 41.42 14.20 2.50
CA PHE A 195 42.03 13.75 1.25
C PHE A 195 43.53 13.60 1.41
N LYS A 196 44.20 14.63 1.93
CA LYS A 196 45.64 14.60 2.14
C LYS A 196 46.05 13.46 3.07
N LYS A 197 45.38 13.34 4.22
CA LYS A 197 45.65 12.29 5.21
C LYS A 197 45.41 10.87 4.67
N LYS A 198 44.41 10.67 3.82
CA LYS A 198 44.00 9.34 3.32
C LYS A 198 44.81 8.87 2.11
N TYR A 199 45.22 9.78 1.21
CA TYR A 199 45.78 9.40 -0.09
C TYR A 199 47.20 9.93 -0.37
N ILE A 200 47.60 11.04 0.27
CA ILE A 200 48.86 11.74 -0.01
C ILE A 200 49.89 11.46 1.09
N ASP A 201 49.51 11.68 2.34
CA ASP A 201 50.39 11.53 3.52
C ASP A 201 50.46 10.06 3.98
N ILE A 202 50.75 9.15 3.05
CA ILE A 202 50.80 7.70 3.26
C ILE A 202 52.13 7.10 2.80
N THR A 203 52.53 5.99 3.41
CA THR A 203 53.70 5.22 3.00
C THR A 203 53.44 4.40 1.72
N PRO A 204 54.49 4.05 0.93
CA PRO A 204 54.33 3.15 -0.20
C PRO A 204 53.71 1.79 0.18
N GLU A 205 54.03 1.29 1.38
CA GLU A 205 53.45 0.05 1.91
C GLU A 205 51.95 0.18 2.19
N GLU A 206 51.52 1.30 2.80
CA GLU A 206 50.09 1.60 3.03
C GLU A 206 49.34 1.79 1.72
N LYS A 207 49.94 2.48 0.74
CA LYS A 207 49.37 2.62 -0.62
C LYS A 207 49.14 1.26 -1.26
N LEU A 208 50.15 0.39 -1.27
CA LEU A 208 50.05 -0.93 -1.90
C LEU A 208 48.98 -1.79 -1.21
N ALA A 209 48.96 -1.79 0.13
CA ALA A 209 47.94 -2.51 0.89
C ALA A 209 46.51 -1.99 0.62
N ALA A 210 46.33 -0.68 0.47
CA ALA A 210 45.03 -0.09 0.12
C ALA A 210 44.59 -0.47 -1.29
N LEU A 211 45.50 -0.46 -2.27
CA LEU A 211 45.23 -0.90 -3.64
C LEU A 211 44.84 -2.38 -3.70
N ASP A 212 45.60 -3.26 -3.03
CA ASP A 212 45.31 -4.69 -2.98
C ASP A 212 43.91 -4.95 -2.39
N GLN A 213 43.55 -4.24 -1.31
CA GLN A 213 42.21 -4.35 -0.71
C GLN A 213 41.08 -3.86 -1.63
N LEU A 214 41.30 -2.77 -2.37
CA LEU A 214 40.31 -2.23 -3.30
C LEU A 214 40.13 -3.14 -4.52
N GLU A 215 41.22 -3.71 -5.02
CA GLU A 215 41.22 -4.71 -6.10
C GLU A 215 40.40 -5.94 -5.69
N ASP A 216 40.63 -6.47 -4.49
CA ASP A 216 39.89 -7.61 -3.95
C ASP A 216 38.39 -7.30 -3.78
N LYS A 217 38.05 -6.10 -3.30
CA LYS A 217 36.65 -5.64 -3.17
C LYS A 217 35.97 -5.51 -4.54
N LEU A 218 36.62 -4.89 -5.51
CA LEU A 218 36.10 -4.74 -6.87
C LEU A 218 35.94 -6.10 -7.57
N ASN A 219 36.93 -6.97 -7.48
CA ASN A 219 36.86 -8.33 -8.04
C ASN A 219 35.72 -9.14 -7.42
N THR A 220 35.50 -8.97 -6.12
CA THR A 220 34.35 -9.58 -5.42
C THR A 220 33.04 -9.09 -6.02
N LEU A 221 32.85 -7.77 -6.18
CA LEU A 221 31.63 -7.19 -6.75
C LEU A 221 31.43 -7.58 -8.22
N TYR A 222 32.47 -7.53 -9.05
CA TYR A 222 32.41 -7.99 -10.43
C TYR A 222 32.04 -9.47 -10.53
N SER A 223 32.61 -10.32 -9.67
CA SER A 223 32.25 -11.74 -9.66
C SER A 223 30.79 -11.99 -9.30
N ILE A 224 30.19 -11.19 -8.41
CA ILE A 224 28.76 -11.26 -8.08
C ILE A 224 27.93 -10.86 -9.30
N VAL A 225 28.32 -9.78 -9.98
CA VAL A 225 27.61 -9.24 -11.14
C VAL A 225 27.66 -10.21 -12.31
N GLU A 226 28.84 -10.70 -12.67
CA GLU A 226 29.06 -11.58 -13.82
C GLU A 226 28.42 -12.96 -13.63
N ASN A 227 28.50 -13.54 -12.42
CA ASN A 227 27.99 -14.88 -12.16
C ASN A 227 26.53 -14.89 -11.67
N ASN A 228 25.93 -13.71 -11.42
CA ASN A 228 24.61 -13.59 -10.79
C ASN A 228 24.52 -14.36 -9.46
N ASP A 229 25.54 -14.21 -8.62
CA ASP A 229 25.73 -14.99 -7.38
C ASP A 229 25.00 -14.34 -6.21
N PHE A 230 23.73 -14.71 -6.02
CA PHE A 230 22.87 -14.16 -4.96
C PHE A 230 23.37 -14.51 -3.54
N PRO A 231 23.79 -15.74 -3.22
CA PRO A 231 24.38 -16.04 -1.92
C PRO A 231 25.59 -15.18 -1.57
N LYS A 232 26.53 -15.02 -2.52
CA LYS A 232 27.73 -14.20 -2.31
C LYS A 232 27.39 -12.73 -2.14
N TYR A 233 26.36 -12.24 -2.85
CA TYR A 233 25.81 -10.91 -2.62
C TYR A 233 25.29 -10.73 -1.19
N ILE A 234 24.52 -11.68 -0.66
CA ILE A 234 23.99 -11.57 0.71
C ILE A 234 25.11 -11.62 1.75
N GLU A 235 26.10 -12.51 1.59
CA GLU A 235 27.27 -12.57 2.48
C GLU A 235 28.02 -11.23 2.51
N TRP A 236 28.32 -10.69 1.32
CA TRP A 236 28.93 -9.38 1.17
C TRP A 236 28.09 -8.27 1.84
N ARG A 237 26.77 -8.31 1.66
CA ARG A 237 25.84 -7.32 2.21
C ARG A 237 25.83 -7.38 3.75
N ILE A 238 25.80 -8.56 4.35
CA ILE A 238 25.84 -8.74 5.81
C ILE A 238 27.18 -8.25 6.36
N GLN A 239 28.29 -8.56 5.69
CA GLN A 239 29.61 -8.05 6.09
C GLN A 239 29.64 -6.51 6.07
N LEU A 240 29.09 -5.90 5.02
CA LEU A 240 28.98 -4.44 4.95
C LEU A 240 28.18 -3.88 6.12
N GLU A 241 27.05 -4.48 6.49
CA GLU A 241 26.26 -4.05 7.65
C GLU A 241 27.03 -4.17 8.98
N HIS A 242 27.90 -5.18 9.13
CA HIS A 242 28.80 -5.27 10.28
C HIS A 242 29.86 -4.16 10.29
N GLU A 243 30.43 -3.80 9.13
CA GLU A 243 31.34 -2.66 9.00
C GLU A 243 30.65 -1.34 9.39
N ASN A 244 29.39 -1.15 8.99
CA ASN A 244 28.62 0.05 9.34
C ASN A 244 28.34 0.14 10.84
N ILE A 245 27.98 -0.99 11.47
CA ILE A 245 27.81 -1.05 12.92
C ILE A 245 29.11 -0.62 13.62
N ALA A 246 30.26 -1.15 13.19
CA ALA A 246 31.55 -0.80 13.78
C ALA A 246 31.87 0.70 13.62
N ASN A 247 31.61 1.28 12.44
CA ASN A 247 31.78 2.72 12.20
C ASN A 247 30.87 3.57 13.10
N MET A 248 29.59 3.21 13.23
CA MET A 248 28.66 3.90 14.13
C MET A 248 29.08 3.77 15.61
N GLU A 249 29.59 2.61 16.03
CA GLU A 249 30.12 2.39 17.39
C GLU A 249 31.37 3.26 17.65
N GLU A 250 32.23 3.45 16.65
CA GLU A 250 33.37 4.38 16.72
C GLU A 250 32.91 5.85 16.83
N GLN A 251 31.94 6.27 16.02
CA GLN A 251 31.37 7.62 16.11
C GLN A 251 30.74 7.91 17.47
N ILE A 252 30.03 6.92 18.05
CA ILE A 252 29.51 7.02 19.42
C ILE A 252 30.65 7.26 20.40
N ALA A 253 31.75 6.49 20.32
CA ALA A 253 32.90 6.66 21.22
C ALA A 253 33.55 8.05 21.09
N ILE A 254 33.66 8.58 19.86
CA ILE A 254 34.16 9.94 19.61
C ILE A 254 33.24 10.99 20.27
N HIS A 255 31.93 10.86 20.11
CA HIS A 255 30.97 11.79 20.73
C HIS A 255 30.95 11.69 22.25
N GLU A 256 31.00 10.48 22.82
CA GLU A 256 31.09 10.27 24.26
C GLU A 256 32.36 10.90 24.84
N GLN A 257 33.49 10.80 24.13
CA GLN A 257 34.74 11.45 24.51
C GLN A 257 34.65 12.99 24.42
N ALA A 258 34.01 13.53 23.39
CA ALA A 258 33.79 14.97 23.25
C ALA A 258 32.92 15.56 24.38
N ILE A 259 31.94 14.80 24.88
CA ILE A 259 31.14 15.20 26.07
C ILE A 259 32.02 15.29 27.31
N ILE A 260 32.94 14.34 27.50
CA ILE A 260 33.89 14.34 28.63
C ILE A 260 34.80 15.58 28.57
N GLU A 261 35.26 15.93 27.37
CA GLU A 261 36.14 17.09 27.14
C GLU A 261 35.39 18.42 27.25
N ASN A 262 34.13 18.48 26.84
CA ASN A 262 33.30 19.67 26.90
C ASN A 262 31.83 19.34 27.28
N PRO A 263 31.51 19.31 28.59
CA PRO A 263 30.16 18.97 29.07
C PRO A 263 29.04 19.92 28.61
N SER A 264 29.37 21.11 28.09
CA SER A 264 28.35 22.04 27.57
C SER A 264 27.63 21.56 26.30
N GLN A 265 28.15 20.52 25.65
CA GLN A 265 27.58 19.94 24.43
C GLN A 265 26.76 18.66 24.67
N GLU A 266 26.62 18.23 25.93
CA GLU A 266 26.00 16.96 26.32
C GLU A 266 24.63 16.74 25.71
N ASP A 267 23.72 17.72 25.80
CA ASP A 267 22.35 17.59 25.28
C ASP A 267 22.32 17.33 23.76
N SER A 268 23.14 18.04 22.99
CA SER A 268 23.17 17.91 21.52
C SER A 268 23.85 16.63 21.06
N LEU A 269 24.91 16.19 21.76
CA LEU A 269 25.65 14.99 21.39
C LEU A 269 24.89 13.73 21.83
N ASN A 270 24.15 13.78 22.93
CA ASN A 270 23.30 12.67 23.37
C ASN A 270 22.21 12.33 22.35
N GLU A 271 21.59 13.34 21.72
CA GLU A 271 20.60 13.10 20.65
C GLU A 271 21.23 12.34 19.45
N ILE A 272 22.46 12.71 19.06
CA ILE A 272 23.22 12.02 18.00
C ILE A 272 23.55 10.59 18.41
N ILE A 273 24.05 10.39 19.64
CA ILE A 273 24.39 9.07 20.18
C ILE A 273 23.15 8.16 20.22
N GLU A 274 22.00 8.67 20.66
CA GLU A 274 20.75 7.91 20.66
C GLU A 274 20.31 7.53 19.25
N ASN A 275 20.43 8.45 18.28
CA ASN A 275 20.13 8.17 16.88
C ASN A 275 21.04 7.05 16.32
N LEU A 276 22.36 7.13 16.56
CA LEU A 276 23.31 6.09 16.15
C LEU A 276 22.99 4.74 16.81
N LYS A 277 22.66 4.73 18.10
CA LYS A 277 22.25 3.51 18.83
C LYS A 277 20.97 2.91 18.24
N ARG A 278 19.97 3.74 17.87
CA ARG A 278 18.74 3.29 17.19
C ARG A 278 19.05 2.69 15.81
N GLN A 279 19.95 3.29 15.02
CA GLN A 279 20.37 2.74 13.73
C GLN A 279 21.07 1.39 13.89
N ILE A 280 21.99 1.26 14.85
CA ILE A 280 22.64 -0.02 15.16
C ILE A 280 21.62 -1.09 15.54
N ASP A 281 20.64 -0.76 16.39
CA ASP A 281 19.59 -1.69 16.81
C ASP A 281 18.72 -2.13 15.62
N LEU A 282 18.35 -1.21 14.73
CA LEU A 282 17.64 -1.53 13.50
C LEU A 282 18.44 -2.45 12.59
N ILE A 283 19.74 -2.22 12.39
CA ILE A 283 20.58 -3.11 11.57
C ILE A 283 20.61 -4.52 12.18
N LYS A 284 20.81 -4.63 13.50
CA LYS A 284 20.92 -5.91 14.22
C LYS A 284 19.59 -6.67 14.30
N THR A 285 18.46 -5.98 14.45
CA THR A 285 17.14 -6.61 14.70
C THR A 285 16.24 -6.67 13.47
N ASN A 286 16.55 -5.89 12.43
CA ASN A 286 15.74 -5.77 11.22
C ASN A 286 16.53 -6.17 9.96
N THR A 287 17.58 -5.42 9.61
CA THR A 287 18.30 -5.55 8.33
C THR A 287 19.00 -6.90 8.19
N ILE A 288 19.87 -7.27 9.14
CA ILE A 288 20.63 -8.53 9.09
C ILE A 288 19.69 -9.75 9.10
N PRO A 289 18.69 -9.86 10.00
CA PRO A 289 17.75 -10.99 9.98
C PRO A 289 16.96 -11.11 8.66
N ILE A 290 16.61 -9.99 8.01
CA ILE A 290 15.95 -10.02 6.70
C ILE A 290 16.91 -10.56 5.63
N LEU A 291 18.18 -10.16 5.63
CA LEU A 291 19.20 -10.68 4.71
C LEU A 291 19.40 -12.18 4.90
N GLU A 292 19.53 -12.63 6.15
CA GLU A 292 19.66 -14.06 6.48
C GLU A 292 18.45 -14.87 5.99
N LEU A 293 17.24 -14.35 6.21
CA LEU A 293 16.01 -15.00 5.75
C LEU A 293 15.91 -15.05 4.22
N ARG A 294 16.38 -14.00 3.53
CA ARG A 294 16.46 -13.98 2.05
C ARG A 294 17.41 -15.05 1.54
N LEU A 295 18.56 -15.24 2.19
CA LEU A 295 19.50 -16.29 1.85
C LEU A 295 18.92 -17.69 2.10
N GLU A 296 18.35 -17.90 3.29
CA GLU A 296 17.77 -19.19 3.70
C GLU A 296 16.68 -19.67 2.72
N ARG A 297 15.83 -18.74 2.28
CA ARG A 297 14.65 -19.03 1.46
C ARG A 297 14.79 -18.67 0.00
N ASN A 298 15.97 -18.22 -0.42
CA ASN A 298 16.25 -17.75 -1.78
C ASN A 298 15.22 -16.71 -2.27
N ILE A 299 14.97 -15.68 -1.47
CA ILE A 299 14.03 -14.59 -1.78
C ILE A 299 14.81 -13.45 -2.44
N ILE A 300 14.87 -13.47 -3.77
CA ILE A 300 15.62 -12.49 -4.57
C ILE A 300 14.84 -11.16 -4.61
N PRO A 301 15.44 -10.03 -4.19
CA PRO A 301 14.81 -8.72 -4.28
C PRO A 301 14.39 -8.37 -5.73
N GLY A 302 13.31 -7.62 -5.87
CA GLY A 302 12.81 -7.17 -7.18
C GLY A 302 12.16 -8.22 -8.07
N GLU A 303 12.11 -9.49 -7.65
CA GLU A 303 11.22 -10.50 -8.25
C GLU A 303 9.75 -10.27 -7.82
N ASP A 304 8.82 -10.59 -8.74
CA ASP A 304 7.37 -10.50 -8.50
C ASP A 304 6.87 -11.71 -7.68
N ILE A 305 7.29 -11.74 -6.42
CA ILE A 305 6.93 -12.76 -5.43
C ILE A 305 6.41 -12.09 -4.16
N TRP A 306 5.36 -12.65 -3.57
CA TRP A 306 4.67 -12.08 -2.41
C TRP A 306 5.59 -11.94 -1.18
N GLN A 307 6.61 -12.78 -1.07
CA GLN A 307 7.59 -12.74 0.02
C GLN A 307 8.35 -11.42 0.05
N ASN A 308 8.64 -10.82 -1.12
CA ASN A 308 9.29 -9.52 -1.18
C ASN A 308 8.42 -8.44 -0.55
N SER A 309 7.12 -8.43 -0.84
CA SER A 309 6.18 -7.49 -0.23
C SER A 309 6.03 -7.71 1.28
N ALA A 310 6.01 -8.97 1.73
CA ALA A 310 5.95 -9.29 3.16
C ALA A 310 7.21 -8.83 3.92
N LEU A 311 8.41 -9.06 3.36
CA LEU A 311 9.66 -8.56 3.95
C LEU A 311 9.71 -7.04 3.99
N SER A 312 9.26 -6.37 2.92
CA SER A 312 9.19 -4.91 2.89
C SER A 312 8.22 -4.34 3.93
N ASP A 313 7.08 -4.99 4.15
CA ASP A 313 6.15 -4.63 5.22
C ASP A 313 6.80 -4.75 6.61
N ILE A 314 7.56 -5.82 6.86
CA ILE A 314 8.30 -6.02 8.12
C ILE A 314 9.33 -4.91 8.30
N GLU A 315 10.15 -4.69 7.27
CA GLU A 315 11.22 -3.70 7.28
C GLU A 315 10.68 -2.30 7.57
N ASN A 316 9.73 -1.83 6.75
CA ASN A 316 9.15 -0.50 6.84
C ASN A 316 8.44 -0.29 8.17
N SER A 317 7.69 -1.30 8.65
CA SER A 317 6.95 -1.19 9.90
C SER A 317 7.90 -1.12 11.11
N ARG A 318 8.95 -1.94 11.15
CA ARG A 318 9.96 -1.90 12.23
C ARG A 318 10.74 -0.59 12.21
N ASN A 319 11.15 -0.13 11.02
CA ASN A 319 11.80 1.16 10.86
C ASN A 319 10.91 2.29 11.38
N GLN A 320 9.63 2.33 10.99
CA GLN A 320 8.70 3.36 11.46
C GLN A 320 8.47 3.29 12.98
N ILE A 321 8.33 2.10 13.57
CA ILE A 321 8.18 1.93 15.03
C ILE A 321 9.42 2.48 15.76
N SER A 322 10.63 2.21 15.27
CA SER A 322 11.87 2.68 15.90
C SER A 322 11.99 4.20 15.99
N TRP A 323 11.30 4.93 15.11
CA TRP A 323 11.27 6.40 15.08
C TRP A 323 9.97 6.99 15.64
N THR A 324 9.02 6.14 16.08
CA THR A 324 7.74 6.59 16.63
C THR A 324 7.83 6.63 18.15
N GLU A 325 8.09 7.81 18.71
CA GLU A 325 8.15 8.03 20.15
C GLU A 325 6.98 8.89 20.64
N ILE A 326 6.41 8.52 21.79
CA ILE A 326 5.37 9.31 22.44
C ILE A 326 6.05 10.44 23.20
N VAL A 327 5.91 11.65 22.67
CA VAL A 327 6.47 12.87 23.26
C VAL A 327 5.93 13.08 24.68
N PRO A 328 6.75 13.47 25.66
CA PRO A 328 6.29 13.76 27.02
C PRO A 328 5.18 14.81 27.06
N GLU A 329 4.30 14.74 28.07
CA GLU A 329 3.14 15.64 28.20
C GLU A 329 3.53 17.14 28.18
N GLU A 330 4.66 17.48 28.81
CA GLU A 330 5.17 18.86 28.84
C GLU A 330 5.53 19.39 27.44
N GLU A 331 6.13 18.56 26.60
CA GLU A 331 6.51 18.93 25.24
C GLU A 331 5.31 18.93 24.29
N PHE A 332 4.35 18.03 24.51
CA PHE A 332 3.08 18.03 23.78
C PHE A 332 2.40 19.41 23.87
N PHE A 333 2.34 20.01 25.07
CA PHE A 333 1.71 21.33 25.25
C PHE A 333 2.54 22.50 24.69
N LYS A 334 3.85 22.34 24.50
CA LYS A 334 4.70 23.33 23.81
C LYS A 334 4.49 23.28 22.29
N ASN A 335 4.12 22.12 21.73
CA ASN A 335 3.92 21.94 20.31
C ASN A 335 2.51 22.37 19.85
N THR A 336 2.40 23.55 19.24
CA THR A 336 1.11 24.11 18.77
C THR A 336 0.41 23.20 17.77
N TRP A 337 1.15 22.49 16.91
CA TRP A 337 0.58 21.61 15.90
C TRP A 337 -0.03 20.34 16.52
N LEU A 338 0.66 19.71 17.48
CA LEU A 338 0.13 18.53 18.20
C LEU A 338 -1.14 18.88 18.98
N VAL A 339 -1.15 20.02 19.67
CA VAL A 339 -2.34 20.51 20.38
C VAL A 339 -3.48 20.80 19.41
N GLN A 340 -3.21 21.43 18.26
CA GLN A 340 -4.23 21.71 17.25
C GLN A 340 -4.82 20.43 16.64
N GLN A 341 -3.98 19.42 16.40
CA GLN A 341 -4.38 18.16 15.78
C GLN A 341 -5.16 17.25 16.73
N TYR A 342 -4.62 17.00 17.93
CA TYR A 342 -5.14 16.00 18.85
C TYR A 342 -6.01 16.59 19.97
N GLY A 343 -5.83 17.88 20.29
CA GLY A 343 -6.57 18.62 21.32
C GLY A 343 -6.15 18.30 22.75
N THR A 344 -6.03 17.01 23.11
CA THR A 344 -5.61 16.57 24.45
C THR A 344 -4.49 15.54 24.37
N TYR A 345 -3.63 15.51 25.40
CA TYR A 345 -2.51 14.57 25.47
C TYR A 345 -2.99 13.11 25.38
N GLN A 346 -4.06 12.74 26.10
CA GLN A 346 -4.63 11.39 26.03
C GLN A 346 -5.07 10.99 24.61
N LYS A 347 -5.61 11.92 23.82
CA LYS A 347 -6.01 11.64 22.44
C LYS A 347 -4.80 11.42 21.53
N TYR A 348 -3.74 12.18 21.76
CA TYR A 348 -2.46 11.98 21.09
C TYR A 348 -1.87 10.61 21.42
N VAL A 349 -1.72 10.28 22.71
CA VAL A 349 -1.21 8.98 23.16
C VAL A 349 -2.01 7.82 22.56
N ASN A 350 -3.34 7.88 22.60
CA ASN A 350 -4.18 6.83 22.03
C ASN A 350 -4.02 6.72 20.50
N ALA A 351 -3.83 7.84 19.79
CA ALA A 351 -3.65 7.83 18.34
C ALA A 351 -2.30 7.23 17.95
N ILE A 352 -1.21 7.62 18.62
CA ILE A 352 0.12 7.06 18.38
C ILE A 352 0.17 5.59 18.77
N GLN A 353 -0.42 5.18 19.90
CA GLN A 353 -0.50 3.77 20.27
C GLN A 353 -1.28 2.96 19.23
N SER A 354 -2.40 3.49 18.72
CA SER A 354 -3.17 2.83 17.66
C SER A 354 -2.35 2.67 16.36
N GLN A 355 -1.48 3.63 16.04
CA GLN A 355 -0.57 3.55 14.90
C GLN A 355 0.48 2.46 15.12
N ILE A 356 1.11 2.42 16.31
CA ILE A 356 2.06 1.38 16.69
C ILE A 356 1.41 -0.01 16.63
N ASP A 357 0.17 -0.15 17.12
CA ASP A 357 -0.57 -1.40 17.08
C ASP A 357 -0.88 -1.85 15.63
N GLU A 358 -1.15 -0.92 14.71
CA GLU A 358 -1.37 -1.21 13.29
C GLU A 358 -0.09 -1.68 12.58
N LEU A 359 1.05 -1.05 12.90
CA LEU A 359 2.37 -1.47 12.39
C LEU A 359 2.75 -2.85 12.93
N ASN A 360 2.58 -3.09 14.24
CA ASN A 360 2.80 -4.40 14.85
C ASN A 360 1.89 -5.49 14.25
N LYS A 361 0.63 -5.16 13.97
CA LYS A 361 -0.29 -6.08 13.27
C LYS A 361 0.20 -6.39 11.86
N THR A 362 0.76 -5.41 11.14
CA THR A 362 1.32 -5.62 9.81
C THR A 362 2.53 -6.56 9.85
N ILE A 363 3.45 -6.34 10.80
CA ILE A 363 4.60 -7.24 11.05
C ILE A 363 4.11 -8.65 11.35
N LEU A 364 3.14 -8.79 12.27
CA LEU A 364 2.60 -10.10 12.65
C LEU A 364 1.99 -10.85 11.45
N ILE A 365 1.24 -10.17 10.59
CA ILE A 365 0.63 -10.78 9.39
C ILE A 365 1.72 -11.20 8.40
N ALA A 366 2.69 -10.33 8.13
CA ALA A 366 3.80 -10.62 7.23
C ALA A 366 4.63 -11.81 7.71
N GLN A 367 4.98 -11.81 9.00
CA GLN A 367 5.84 -12.82 9.60
C GLN A 367 5.16 -14.18 9.68
N ASN A 368 3.88 -14.23 10.08
CA ASN A 368 3.11 -15.47 10.02
C ASN A 368 2.93 -16.01 8.58
N SER A 369 2.76 -15.11 7.60
CA SER A 369 2.66 -15.52 6.19
C SER A 369 3.97 -16.14 5.71
N LEU A 370 5.10 -15.52 6.05
CA LEU A 370 6.43 -16.06 5.78
C LEU A 370 6.62 -17.40 6.50
N ASP A 371 6.45 -17.47 7.82
CA ASP A 371 6.69 -18.68 8.62
C ASP A 371 5.91 -19.90 8.12
N ALA A 372 4.65 -19.72 7.73
CA ALA A 372 3.82 -20.78 7.15
C ALA A 372 4.10 -21.05 5.65
N ASN A 373 4.80 -20.14 4.97
CA ASN A 373 4.95 -20.09 3.51
C ASN A 373 3.59 -20.08 2.78
N GLU A 374 2.61 -19.40 3.37
CA GLU A 374 1.25 -19.24 2.86
C GLU A 374 0.89 -17.75 2.91
N PRO A 375 0.68 -17.07 1.77
CA PRO A 375 0.47 -15.63 1.77
C PRO A 375 -0.89 -15.23 2.36
N ASP A 376 -0.93 -14.19 3.18
CA ASP A 376 -2.15 -13.42 3.38
C ASP A 376 -2.63 -12.83 2.04
N MET A 377 -3.95 -12.66 1.89
CA MET A 377 -4.49 -12.08 0.65
C MET A 377 -4.00 -10.65 0.38
N LYS A 378 -3.53 -9.92 1.40
CA LYS A 378 -2.89 -8.61 1.23
C LYS A 378 -1.70 -8.67 0.26
N TYR A 379 -0.92 -9.75 0.29
CA TYR A 379 0.26 -9.93 -0.56
C TYR A 379 -0.03 -10.56 -1.91
N VAL A 380 -1.29 -10.91 -2.19
CA VAL A 380 -1.75 -11.44 -3.48
C VAL A 380 -3.00 -10.67 -3.91
N PRO A 381 -2.89 -9.36 -4.20
CA PRO A 381 -4.06 -8.52 -4.49
C PRO A 381 -4.82 -8.97 -5.75
N GLY A 382 -4.11 -9.57 -6.72
CA GLY A 382 -4.70 -10.16 -7.93
C GLY A 382 -5.39 -11.51 -7.72
N GLY A 383 -5.25 -12.11 -6.54
CA GLY A 383 -5.75 -13.45 -6.21
C GLY A 383 -7.27 -13.54 -6.07
N SER A 384 -7.78 -14.77 -6.18
CA SER A 384 -9.21 -15.09 -6.07
C SER A 384 -9.82 -14.60 -4.76
N ARG A 385 -9.10 -14.72 -3.63
CA ARG A 385 -9.57 -14.29 -2.29
C ARG A 385 -9.80 -12.79 -2.24
N ASN A 386 -8.79 -11.99 -2.57
CA ASN A 386 -8.88 -10.54 -2.50
C ASN A 386 -9.99 -10.02 -3.42
N ARG A 387 -10.06 -10.51 -4.67
CA ARG A 387 -11.15 -10.14 -5.61
C ARG A 387 -12.54 -10.49 -5.09
N THR A 388 -12.67 -11.63 -4.41
CA THR A 388 -13.95 -12.07 -3.81
C THR A 388 -14.37 -11.18 -2.63
N VAL A 389 -13.43 -10.73 -1.81
CA VAL A 389 -13.68 -9.77 -0.72
C VAL A 389 -14.02 -8.39 -1.30
N SER A 390 -13.28 -7.91 -2.30
CA SER A 390 -13.55 -6.63 -2.97
C SER A 390 -14.93 -6.61 -3.64
N PHE A 391 -15.44 -7.77 -4.09
CA PHE A 391 -16.79 -7.88 -4.64
C PHE A 391 -17.91 -7.71 -3.59
N LEU A 392 -17.62 -7.60 -2.29
CA LEU A 392 -18.65 -7.31 -1.27
C LEU A 392 -19.37 -5.97 -1.50
N ASP A 393 -18.75 -5.04 -2.23
CA ASP A 393 -19.38 -3.80 -2.71
C ASP A 393 -20.57 -4.05 -3.65
N TYR A 394 -20.71 -5.26 -4.20
CA TYR A 394 -21.90 -5.67 -4.94
C TYR A 394 -23.21 -5.48 -4.16
N SER A 395 -23.12 -5.53 -2.82
CA SER A 395 -24.23 -5.24 -1.90
C SER A 395 -24.87 -3.87 -2.14
N VAL A 396 -24.11 -2.89 -2.63
CA VAL A 396 -24.59 -1.54 -3.00
C VAL A 396 -25.57 -1.61 -4.18
N PHE A 397 -25.21 -2.34 -5.25
CA PHE A 397 -26.08 -2.51 -6.41
C PHE A 397 -27.37 -3.25 -6.04
N VAL A 398 -27.27 -4.27 -5.18
CA VAL A 398 -28.44 -5.00 -4.69
C VAL A 398 -29.29 -4.13 -3.74
N ALA A 399 -28.69 -3.25 -2.95
CA ALA A 399 -29.43 -2.30 -2.11
C ALA A 399 -30.22 -1.29 -2.94
N LEU A 400 -29.67 -0.80 -4.06
CA LEU A 400 -30.40 0.07 -4.99
C LEU A 400 -31.56 -0.67 -5.68
N LEU A 401 -31.37 -1.94 -6.07
CA LEU A 401 -32.46 -2.81 -6.53
C LEU A 401 -33.54 -2.95 -5.45
N ALA A 402 -33.12 -3.17 -4.20
CA ALA A 402 -34.03 -3.32 -3.08
C ALA A 402 -34.82 -2.03 -2.82
N VAL A 403 -34.19 -0.85 -2.94
CA VAL A 403 -34.89 0.44 -2.88
C VAL A 403 -35.95 0.56 -3.97
N LEU A 404 -35.61 0.19 -5.21
CA LEU A 404 -36.56 0.20 -6.33
C LEU A 404 -37.76 -0.72 -6.05
N LEU A 405 -37.51 -1.96 -5.63
CA LEU A 405 -38.55 -2.92 -5.31
C LEU A 405 -39.41 -2.46 -4.12
N GLY A 406 -38.76 -2.06 -3.02
CA GLY A 406 -39.41 -1.60 -1.79
C GLY A 406 -40.28 -0.36 -2.03
N GLY A 407 -39.75 0.63 -2.75
CA GLY A 407 -40.46 1.86 -3.12
C GLY A 407 -41.65 1.62 -4.04
N TRP A 408 -41.55 0.68 -4.97
CA TRP A 408 -42.59 0.39 -5.96
C TRP A 408 -43.73 -0.48 -5.43
N LEU A 409 -43.44 -1.46 -4.57
CA LEU A 409 -44.38 -2.53 -4.17
C LEU A 409 -45.73 -2.08 -3.63
N MET A 410 -45.75 -1.15 -2.66
CA MET A 410 -47.00 -0.64 -2.11
C MET A 410 -47.49 0.59 -2.86
N ALA A 411 -46.58 1.47 -3.28
CA ALA A 411 -46.96 2.73 -3.91
C ALA A 411 -47.68 2.51 -5.26
N SER A 412 -47.28 1.49 -6.04
CA SER A 412 -47.95 1.14 -7.30
C SER A 412 -49.39 0.66 -7.07
N GLU A 413 -49.65 -0.09 -5.99
CA GLU A 413 -50.98 -0.58 -5.63
C GLU A 413 -51.92 0.56 -5.21
N PHE A 414 -51.38 1.59 -4.56
CA PHE A 414 -52.12 2.81 -4.27
C PHE A 414 -52.40 3.61 -5.55
N GLN A 415 -51.41 3.77 -6.41
CA GLN A 415 -51.53 4.54 -7.65
C GLN A 415 -52.49 3.91 -8.66
N GLN A 416 -52.53 2.57 -8.74
CA GLN A 416 -53.41 1.83 -9.65
C GLN A 416 -54.80 1.53 -9.05
N GLY A 417 -55.03 1.85 -7.77
CA GLY A 417 -56.28 1.56 -7.07
C GLY A 417 -56.52 0.07 -6.76
N THR A 418 -55.60 -0.81 -7.13
CA THR A 418 -55.65 -2.27 -6.91
C THR A 418 -55.56 -2.65 -5.43
N ILE A 419 -55.12 -1.72 -4.57
CA ILE A 419 -55.16 -1.89 -3.12
C ILE A 419 -56.57 -2.27 -2.61
N ARG A 420 -57.64 -1.75 -3.23
CA ARG A 420 -59.03 -2.08 -2.85
C ARG A 420 -59.34 -3.56 -3.08
N LEU A 421 -58.86 -4.12 -4.18
CA LEU A 421 -59.04 -5.54 -4.52
C LEU A 421 -58.28 -6.45 -3.54
N LEU A 422 -57.15 -5.99 -3.01
CA LEU A 422 -56.38 -6.73 -2.00
C LEU A 422 -57.11 -6.77 -0.64
N LEU A 423 -57.82 -5.70 -0.28
CA LEU A 423 -58.49 -5.56 1.01
C LEU A 423 -59.81 -6.34 1.12
N ILE A 424 -60.44 -6.70 0.00
CA ILE A 424 -61.68 -7.52 -0.02
C ILE A 424 -61.38 -8.99 0.37
N ARG A 425 -60.13 -9.44 0.27
CA ARG A 425 -59.75 -10.82 0.63
C ARG A 425 -59.87 -11.05 2.14
N PRO A 426 -60.26 -12.26 2.61
CA PRO A 426 -60.42 -12.59 4.03
C PRO A 426 -59.05 -12.80 4.72
N LYS A 427 -58.19 -11.77 4.69
CA LYS A 427 -56.84 -11.73 5.26
C LYS A 427 -56.66 -10.40 6.00
N THR A 428 -55.95 -10.42 7.13
CA THR A 428 -55.68 -9.17 7.85
C THR A 428 -54.75 -8.27 7.05
N ARG A 429 -54.96 -6.95 7.11
CA ARG A 429 -54.15 -5.93 6.43
C ARG A 429 -52.64 -6.14 6.68
N VAL A 430 -52.27 -6.40 7.93
CA VAL A 430 -50.88 -6.67 8.32
C VAL A 430 -50.31 -7.92 7.66
N LYS A 431 -51.09 -9.00 7.51
CA LYS A 431 -50.63 -10.22 6.83
C LYS A 431 -50.38 -9.98 5.34
N ILE A 432 -51.17 -9.12 4.69
CA ILE A 432 -50.98 -8.74 3.29
C ILE A 432 -49.69 -7.93 3.12
N LEU A 433 -49.53 -6.89 3.95
CA LEU A 433 -48.35 -6.03 3.93
C LEU A 433 -47.06 -6.82 4.18
N MET A 434 -47.03 -7.62 5.26
CA MET A 434 -45.86 -8.41 5.63
C MET A 434 -45.55 -9.53 4.62
N ALA A 435 -46.56 -10.13 4.00
CA ALA A 435 -46.32 -11.11 2.93
C ALA A 435 -45.58 -10.47 1.76
N LYS A 436 -45.97 -9.26 1.33
CA LYS A 436 -45.29 -8.54 0.24
C LYS A 436 -43.90 -8.05 0.64
N PHE A 437 -43.75 -7.51 1.85
CA PHE A 437 -42.45 -7.11 2.41
C PHE A 437 -41.45 -8.28 2.40
N ILE A 438 -41.82 -9.40 3.02
CA ILE A 438 -40.94 -10.57 3.14
C ILE A 438 -40.63 -11.16 1.76
N SER A 439 -41.62 -11.23 0.86
CA SER A 439 -41.43 -11.80 -0.48
C SER A 439 -40.37 -11.06 -1.28
N ALA A 440 -40.43 -9.74 -1.33
CA ALA A 440 -39.46 -8.95 -2.08
C ALA A 440 -38.11 -8.86 -1.38
N LEU A 441 -38.07 -8.80 -0.05
CA LEU A 441 -36.82 -8.89 0.69
C LEU A 441 -36.11 -10.22 0.39
N LEU A 442 -36.82 -11.36 0.41
CA LEU A 442 -36.25 -12.66 0.07
C LEU A 442 -35.69 -12.72 -1.36
N ILE A 443 -36.33 -12.05 -2.33
CA ILE A 443 -35.79 -11.94 -3.69
C ILE A 443 -34.46 -11.17 -3.68
N CYS A 444 -34.40 -10.02 -3.00
CA CYS A 444 -33.17 -9.22 -2.91
C CYS A 444 -32.04 -9.99 -2.23
N LEU A 445 -32.33 -10.65 -1.11
CA LEU A 445 -31.36 -11.49 -0.39
C LEU A 445 -30.92 -12.70 -1.23
N GLY A 446 -31.84 -13.32 -1.96
CA GLY A 446 -31.54 -14.41 -2.88
C GLY A 446 -30.57 -13.97 -3.98
N ILE A 447 -30.81 -12.81 -4.59
CA ILE A 447 -29.91 -12.24 -5.63
C ILE A 447 -28.54 -11.91 -5.06
N TYR A 448 -28.47 -11.35 -3.85
CA TYR A 448 -27.19 -11.05 -3.20
C TYR A 448 -26.41 -12.33 -2.91
N ILE A 449 -27.02 -13.30 -2.22
CA ILE A 449 -26.35 -14.54 -1.83
C ILE A 449 -25.92 -15.34 -3.07
N THR A 450 -26.81 -15.51 -4.04
CA THR A 450 -26.48 -16.23 -5.28
C THR A 450 -25.42 -15.50 -6.10
N GLY A 451 -25.49 -14.17 -6.19
CA GLY A 451 -24.47 -13.35 -6.84
C GLY A 451 -23.10 -13.48 -6.16
N SER A 452 -23.03 -13.40 -4.84
CA SER A 452 -21.77 -13.57 -4.10
C SER A 452 -21.17 -14.97 -4.29
N ILE A 453 -22.00 -16.02 -4.28
CA ILE A 453 -21.54 -17.40 -4.53
C ILE A 453 -21.06 -17.57 -5.98
N LEU A 454 -21.81 -17.06 -6.96
CA LEU A 454 -21.40 -17.10 -8.37
C LEU A 454 -20.10 -16.35 -8.60
N ASN A 455 -19.92 -15.20 -7.95
CA ASN A 455 -18.67 -14.45 -8.01
C ASN A 455 -17.49 -15.24 -7.43
N LEU A 456 -17.67 -15.87 -6.27
CA LEU A 456 -16.65 -16.73 -5.65
C LEU A 456 -16.25 -17.88 -6.61
N VAL A 457 -17.23 -18.56 -7.20
CA VAL A 457 -16.95 -19.64 -8.16
C VAL A 457 -16.25 -19.12 -9.42
N THR A 458 -16.70 -17.98 -9.96
CA THR A 458 -16.13 -17.40 -11.18
C THR A 458 -14.70 -16.91 -10.94
N ASN A 459 -14.41 -16.27 -9.81
CA ASN A 459 -13.05 -15.89 -9.43
C ASN A 459 -12.15 -17.12 -9.29
N GLY A 460 -12.62 -18.20 -8.68
CA GLY A 460 -11.87 -19.46 -8.61
C GLY A 460 -11.58 -20.08 -9.98
N ILE A 461 -12.50 -19.96 -10.94
CA ILE A 461 -12.29 -20.43 -12.32
C ILE A 461 -11.29 -19.54 -13.07
N CYS A 462 -11.40 -18.21 -12.94
CA CYS A 462 -10.56 -17.26 -13.67
C CYS A 462 -9.15 -17.14 -13.08
N PHE A 463 -9.01 -17.09 -11.75
CA PHE A 463 -7.75 -16.76 -11.06
C PHE A 463 -7.20 -17.90 -10.18
N GLY A 464 -7.89 -19.04 -10.13
CA GLY A 464 -7.43 -20.27 -9.47
C GLY A 464 -8.06 -20.52 -8.10
N PHE A 465 -8.44 -21.78 -7.86
CA PHE A 465 -9.05 -22.21 -6.59
C PHE A 465 -8.03 -22.45 -5.46
N SER A 466 -6.74 -22.60 -5.78
CA SER A 466 -5.68 -22.81 -4.79
C SER A 466 -5.55 -21.64 -3.82
N ASP A 467 -5.76 -20.42 -4.28
CA ASP A 467 -5.69 -19.25 -3.41
C ASP A 467 -6.71 -19.32 -2.24
N TYR A 468 -7.88 -19.95 -2.44
CA TYR A 468 -8.86 -20.12 -1.35
C TYR A 468 -8.42 -21.05 -0.23
N THR A 469 -7.41 -21.90 -0.43
CA THR A 469 -6.91 -22.79 0.62
C THR A 469 -6.00 -22.08 1.60
N TYR A 470 -5.41 -20.96 1.19
CA TYR A 470 -4.54 -20.18 2.06
C TYR A 470 -5.33 -19.47 3.17
N PRO A 471 -4.78 -19.42 4.38
CA PRO A 471 -5.40 -18.76 5.51
C PRO A 471 -5.33 -17.23 5.40
N ASN A 472 -6.12 -16.58 6.24
CA ASN A 472 -6.00 -15.15 6.51
C ASN A 472 -5.48 -14.99 7.93
N TYR A 473 -4.51 -14.11 8.10
CA TYR A 473 -3.88 -13.89 9.39
C TYR A 473 -4.54 -12.71 10.10
N THR A 474 -4.88 -12.93 11.36
CA THR A 474 -5.46 -11.89 12.23
C THR A 474 -4.68 -11.82 13.53
N VAL A 475 -4.90 -10.75 14.31
CA VAL A 475 -4.32 -10.62 15.65
C VAL A 475 -4.74 -11.79 16.57
N SER A 476 -5.90 -12.39 16.32
CA SER A 476 -6.42 -13.54 17.07
C SER A 476 -5.92 -14.90 16.55
N GLY A 477 -5.07 -14.91 15.52
CA GLY A 477 -4.52 -16.11 14.90
C GLY A 477 -4.95 -16.33 13.45
N GLN A 478 -4.58 -17.49 12.94
CA GLN A 478 -4.86 -17.95 11.58
C GLN A 478 -6.34 -18.38 11.46
N ILE A 479 -7.02 -17.88 10.42
CA ILE A 479 -8.40 -18.28 10.11
C ILE A 479 -8.54 -18.66 8.64
N ASN A 480 -9.33 -19.69 8.37
CA ASN A 480 -9.63 -20.10 7.00
C ASN A 480 -10.38 -18.99 6.24
N PHE A 481 -10.14 -18.85 4.94
CA PHE A 481 -10.77 -17.83 4.09
C PHE A 481 -12.29 -17.78 4.20
N PHE A 482 -12.97 -18.93 4.20
CA PHE A 482 -14.44 -18.95 4.30
C PHE A 482 -14.94 -18.44 5.66
N ALA A 483 -14.22 -18.74 6.74
CA ALA A 483 -14.55 -18.24 8.08
C ALA A 483 -14.31 -16.72 8.19
N TYR A 484 -13.35 -16.19 7.43
CA TYR A 484 -13.13 -14.76 7.28
C TYR A 484 -14.21 -14.08 6.42
N TYR A 485 -14.60 -14.70 5.30
CA TYR A 485 -15.45 -14.12 4.27
C TYR A 485 -16.93 -14.10 4.66
N PHE A 486 -17.50 -15.21 5.11
CA PHE A 486 -18.94 -15.32 5.32
C PHE A 486 -19.52 -14.31 6.34
N PRO A 487 -18.88 -14.04 7.51
CA PRO A 487 -19.37 -13.02 8.43
C PRO A 487 -19.45 -11.62 7.79
N LYS A 488 -18.47 -11.27 6.94
CA LYS A 488 -18.46 -10.00 6.21
C LYS A 488 -19.56 -9.93 5.16
N MET A 489 -19.72 -11.01 4.40
CA MET A 489 -20.82 -11.15 3.44
C MET A 489 -22.19 -11.00 4.14
N PHE A 490 -22.38 -11.62 5.30
CA PHE A 490 -23.62 -11.47 6.06
C PHE A 490 -23.79 -10.06 6.65
N ALA A 491 -22.72 -9.38 7.05
CA ALA A 491 -22.80 -7.99 7.51
C ALA A 491 -23.31 -7.05 6.40
N CYS A 492 -22.89 -7.26 5.14
CA CYS A 492 -23.35 -6.48 3.99
C CYS A 492 -24.87 -6.64 3.68
N ILE A 493 -25.52 -7.70 4.17
CA ILE A 493 -26.99 -7.84 4.06
C ILE A 493 -27.71 -6.71 4.79
N ILE A 494 -27.13 -6.19 5.87
CA ILE A 494 -27.74 -5.14 6.68
C ILE A 494 -27.94 -3.84 5.87
N THR A 495 -27.02 -3.52 4.97
CA THR A 495 -27.16 -2.43 3.99
C THR A 495 -28.41 -2.62 3.14
N ILE A 496 -28.60 -3.81 2.57
CA ILE A 496 -29.77 -4.13 1.72
C ILE A 496 -31.06 -4.03 2.53
N LEU A 497 -31.08 -4.61 3.73
CA LEU A 497 -32.25 -4.60 4.62
C LEU A 497 -32.65 -3.18 5.02
N PHE A 498 -31.67 -2.35 5.39
CA PHE A 498 -31.90 -0.96 5.77
C PHE A 498 -32.47 -0.14 4.63
N SER A 499 -31.81 -0.15 3.47
CA SER A 499 -32.26 0.60 2.29
C SER A 499 -33.63 0.14 1.82
N TYR A 500 -33.90 -1.18 1.83
CA TYR A 500 -35.21 -1.75 1.54
C TYR A 500 -36.30 -1.25 2.50
N SER A 501 -36.01 -1.28 3.82
CA SER A 501 -36.98 -0.91 4.85
C SER A 501 -37.38 0.55 4.79
N VAL A 502 -36.42 1.44 4.54
CA VAL A 502 -36.67 2.89 4.35
C VAL A 502 -37.53 3.13 3.11
N ALA A 503 -37.17 2.53 1.97
CA ALA A 503 -37.93 2.68 0.73
C ALA A 503 -39.36 2.11 0.85
N PHE A 504 -39.50 0.95 1.48
CA PHE A 504 -40.81 0.34 1.72
C PHE A 504 -41.67 1.20 2.65
N MET A 505 -41.10 1.78 3.70
CA MET A 505 -41.83 2.72 4.56
C MET A 505 -42.36 3.92 3.78
N LEU A 506 -41.52 4.55 2.96
CA LEU A 506 -41.96 5.67 2.12
C LEU A 506 -43.03 5.24 1.11
N SER A 507 -42.97 4.02 0.58
CA SER A 507 -43.99 3.50 -0.34
C SER A 507 -45.39 3.44 0.31
N VAL A 508 -45.47 3.13 1.61
CA VAL A 508 -46.72 3.08 2.37
C VAL A 508 -47.17 4.47 2.81
N VAL A 509 -46.23 5.32 3.24
CA VAL A 509 -46.53 6.64 3.81
C VAL A 509 -46.91 7.65 2.73
N VAL A 510 -46.13 7.71 1.66
CA VAL A 510 -46.22 8.73 0.60
C VAL A 510 -47.20 8.31 -0.50
N LYS A 511 -47.37 7.00 -0.74
CA LYS A 511 -48.27 6.43 -1.78
C LYS A 511 -47.95 6.85 -3.21
N ILE A 512 -46.80 7.49 -3.45
CA ILE A 512 -46.30 7.90 -4.78
C ILE A 512 -45.01 7.14 -5.06
N ALA A 513 -45.01 6.27 -6.08
CA ALA A 513 -43.88 5.40 -6.36
C ALA A 513 -42.61 6.19 -6.71
N ALA A 514 -42.74 7.27 -7.48
CA ALA A 514 -41.61 8.12 -7.86
C ALA A 514 -40.88 8.69 -6.63
N VAL A 515 -41.62 9.23 -5.65
CA VAL A 515 -41.01 9.80 -4.43
C VAL A 515 -40.45 8.71 -3.52
N ALA A 516 -41.18 7.60 -3.36
CA ALA A 516 -40.76 6.47 -2.54
C ALA A 516 -39.47 5.79 -3.04
N ILE A 517 -39.14 5.94 -4.32
CA ILE A 517 -37.90 5.45 -4.93
C ILE A 517 -36.83 6.55 -4.95
N ALA A 518 -37.15 7.76 -5.41
CA ALA A 518 -36.17 8.82 -5.62
C ALA A 518 -35.52 9.30 -4.31
N VAL A 519 -36.30 9.44 -3.23
CA VAL A 519 -35.78 9.97 -1.96
C VAL A 519 -34.76 9.03 -1.31
N PRO A 520 -35.01 7.70 -1.18
CA PRO A 520 -34.00 6.79 -0.64
C PRO A 520 -32.77 6.65 -1.53
N ILE A 521 -32.91 6.69 -2.87
CA ILE A 521 -31.75 6.68 -3.78
C ILE A 521 -30.90 7.94 -3.55
N ALA A 522 -31.52 9.12 -3.49
CA ALA A 522 -30.83 10.37 -3.24
C ALA A 522 -30.15 10.37 -1.85
N ALA A 523 -30.80 9.83 -0.82
CA ALA A 523 -30.21 9.69 0.50
C ALA A 523 -29.02 8.70 0.52
N PHE A 524 -29.14 7.59 -0.21
CA PHE A 524 -28.08 6.58 -0.32
C PHE A 524 -26.83 7.17 -1.00
N ILE A 525 -26.98 7.79 -2.17
CA ILE A 525 -25.88 8.45 -2.89
C ILE A 525 -25.34 9.64 -2.07
N GLY A 526 -26.25 10.42 -1.48
CA GLY A 526 -25.91 11.55 -0.62
C GLY A 526 -25.05 11.15 0.58
N SER A 527 -25.23 9.94 1.11
CA SER A 527 -24.40 9.43 2.22
C SER A 527 -22.93 9.23 1.81
N SER A 528 -22.66 8.67 0.62
CA SER A 528 -21.30 8.52 0.08
C SER A 528 -20.63 9.86 -0.20
N ILE A 529 -21.39 10.81 -0.77
CA ILE A 529 -20.90 12.17 -1.03
C ILE A 529 -20.56 12.87 0.29
N MET A 530 -21.44 12.75 1.30
CA MET A 530 -21.22 13.32 2.63
C MET A 530 -19.95 12.76 3.28
N MET A 531 -19.75 11.44 3.21
CA MET A 531 -18.53 10.81 3.71
C MET A 531 -17.29 11.40 3.04
N SER A 532 -17.30 11.54 1.72
CA SER A 532 -16.17 12.10 0.95
C SER A 532 -15.86 13.55 1.33
N ILE A 533 -16.88 14.41 1.44
CA ILE A 533 -16.71 15.85 1.77
C ILE A 533 -16.19 16.03 3.19
N PHE A 534 -16.73 15.27 4.15
CA PHE A 534 -16.43 15.48 5.56
C PHE A 534 -15.26 14.65 6.07
N THR A 535 -14.67 13.77 5.25
CA THR A 535 -13.57 12.87 5.63
C THR A 535 -12.49 13.60 6.44
N TYR A 536 -12.06 14.77 5.98
CA TYR A 536 -10.99 15.56 6.61
C TYR A 536 -11.47 16.60 7.63
N SER A 537 -12.79 16.77 7.79
CA SER A 537 -13.38 17.79 8.66
C SER A 537 -13.55 17.31 10.10
N ARG A 538 -13.47 18.25 11.06
CA ARG A 538 -13.79 18.00 12.48
C ARG A 538 -15.23 17.52 12.70
N SER A 539 -16.14 17.84 11.77
CA SER A 539 -17.53 17.38 11.77
C SER A 539 -17.65 15.85 11.67
N MET A 540 -16.63 15.15 11.17
CA MET A 540 -16.64 13.69 11.08
C MET A 540 -16.83 13.01 12.45
N ASN A 541 -16.34 13.63 13.53
CA ASN A 541 -16.55 13.12 14.89
C ASN A 541 -18.03 13.01 15.28
N TRP A 542 -18.87 13.92 14.77
CA TRP A 542 -20.31 13.86 15.01
C TRP A 542 -21.02 12.94 14.01
N ILE A 543 -20.59 12.98 12.74
CA ILE A 543 -21.14 12.11 11.68
C ILE A 543 -20.93 10.62 12.00
N ALA A 544 -19.86 10.27 12.71
CA ALA A 544 -19.56 8.92 13.20
C ALA A 544 -20.71 8.26 14.01
N TYR A 545 -21.59 9.06 14.63
CA TYR A 545 -22.74 8.60 15.41
C TYR A 545 -24.07 8.63 14.64
N THR A 546 -24.03 8.94 13.35
CA THR A 546 -25.21 8.95 12.45
C THR A 546 -25.20 7.67 11.60
N PRO A 547 -26.32 7.29 10.95
CA PRO A 547 -26.32 6.14 10.04
C PRO A 547 -25.43 6.30 8.81
N ILE A 548 -25.02 7.52 8.45
CA ILE A 548 -24.33 7.87 7.20
C ILE A 548 -23.07 7.01 6.95
N PRO A 549 -22.11 6.86 7.89
CA PRO A 549 -20.91 6.07 7.67
C PRO A 549 -21.17 4.57 7.50
N TYR A 550 -22.32 4.09 7.98
CA TYR A 550 -22.63 2.66 8.04
C TYR A 550 -23.56 2.21 6.93
N VAL A 551 -24.17 3.13 6.16
CA VAL A 551 -25.08 2.77 5.06
C VAL A 551 -24.39 1.79 4.09
N GLN A 552 -23.10 1.97 3.83
CA GLN A 552 -22.28 1.10 2.98
C GLN A 552 -21.32 0.28 3.85
N ILE A 553 -21.81 -0.84 4.39
CA ILE A 553 -21.00 -1.71 5.27
C ILE A 553 -19.80 -2.31 4.53
N SER A 554 -19.92 -2.55 3.23
CA SER A 554 -18.83 -3.12 2.43
C SER A 554 -17.56 -2.24 2.48
N SER A 555 -17.69 -0.92 2.63
CA SER A 555 -16.56 0.00 2.81
C SER A 555 -15.70 -0.32 4.03
N PHE A 556 -16.20 -1.02 5.06
CA PHE A 556 -15.36 -1.45 6.19
C PHE A 556 -14.40 -2.59 5.83
N PHE A 557 -14.66 -3.30 4.74
CA PHE A 557 -13.93 -4.52 4.37
C PHE A 557 -13.05 -4.35 3.12
N VAL A 558 -13.33 -3.35 2.30
CA VAL A 558 -12.55 -3.05 1.08
C VAL A 558 -11.30 -2.24 1.45
N PRO A 559 -10.10 -2.66 1.01
CA PRO A 559 -8.86 -1.90 1.21
C PRO A 559 -8.95 -0.48 0.64
N TYR A 560 -8.25 0.47 1.28
CA TYR A 560 -8.15 1.88 0.83
C TYR A 560 -9.50 2.61 0.73
N SER A 561 -10.53 2.11 1.42
CA SER A 561 -11.80 2.80 1.48
C SER A 561 -11.71 4.08 2.33
N ILE A 562 -12.62 5.01 2.08
CA ILE A 562 -12.79 6.22 2.89
C ILE A 562 -12.97 5.88 4.37
N VAL A 563 -13.66 4.78 4.70
CA VAL A 563 -13.90 4.35 6.07
C VAL A 563 -12.59 3.91 6.75
N GLN A 564 -11.73 3.18 6.05
CA GLN A 564 -10.43 2.77 6.60
C GLN A 564 -9.55 3.97 6.92
N HIS A 565 -9.48 4.96 6.02
CA HIS A 565 -8.74 6.19 6.26
C HIS A 565 -9.27 7.01 7.45
N ILE A 566 -10.59 6.99 7.68
CA ILE A 566 -11.19 7.66 8.84
C ILE A 566 -10.81 6.94 10.14
N ILE A 567 -10.81 5.61 10.15
CA ILE A 567 -10.41 4.81 11.31
C ILE A 567 -8.93 5.05 11.64
N GLN A 568 -8.05 5.09 10.64
CA GLN A 568 -6.61 5.37 10.82
C GLN A 568 -6.32 6.73 11.46
N ARG A 569 -7.22 7.70 11.31
CA ARG A 569 -7.11 9.02 11.97
C ARG A 569 -7.55 9.01 13.44
N GLY A 570 -7.90 7.85 13.99
CA GLY A 570 -8.35 7.69 15.37
C GLY A 570 -9.82 8.06 15.59
N ILE A 571 -10.64 8.17 14.53
CA ILE A 571 -12.09 8.35 14.68
C ILE A 571 -12.71 6.96 14.92
N PRO A 572 -13.39 6.73 16.06
CA PRO A 572 -13.85 5.40 16.44
C PRO A 572 -15.13 5.00 15.70
N LEU A 573 -15.00 4.64 14.42
CA LEU A 573 -16.09 4.02 13.66
C LEU A 573 -16.21 2.54 14.04
N ASN A 574 -17.21 2.22 14.86
CA ASN A 574 -17.44 0.85 15.33
C ASN A 574 -18.49 0.14 14.46
N LEU A 575 -18.07 -0.90 13.75
CA LEU A 575 -18.95 -1.68 12.87
C LEU A 575 -20.15 -2.30 13.61
N THR A 576 -19.94 -2.85 14.81
CA THR A 576 -21.01 -3.46 15.61
C THR A 576 -22.07 -2.43 15.99
N TYR A 577 -21.65 -1.24 16.39
CA TYR A 577 -22.56 -0.12 16.66
C TYR A 577 -23.37 0.24 15.40
N GLY A 578 -22.71 0.36 14.25
CA GLY A 578 -23.36 0.61 12.97
C GLY A 578 -24.43 -0.42 12.60
N ILE A 579 -24.10 -1.71 12.71
CA ILE A 579 -25.03 -2.81 12.43
C ILE A 579 -26.28 -2.73 13.33
N ILE A 580 -26.08 -2.54 14.65
CA ILE A 580 -27.20 -2.44 15.61
C ILE A 580 -28.08 -1.23 15.29
N MET A 581 -27.48 -0.08 14.99
CA MET A 581 -28.20 1.14 14.66
C MET A 581 -29.04 0.96 13.38
N LEU A 582 -28.46 0.41 12.31
CA LEU A 582 -29.19 0.20 11.05
C LEU A 582 -30.33 -0.82 11.23
N LEU A 583 -30.12 -1.88 12.02
CA LEU A 583 -31.18 -2.82 12.37
C LEU A 583 -32.30 -2.14 13.15
N ALA A 584 -31.97 -1.32 14.15
CA ALA A 584 -32.96 -0.59 14.94
C ALA A 584 -33.79 0.35 14.06
N ILE A 585 -33.16 1.12 13.18
CA ILE A 585 -33.88 2.01 12.25
C ILE A 585 -34.73 1.20 11.27
N SER A 586 -34.23 0.07 10.77
CA SER A 586 -35.01 -0.83 9.89
C SER A 586 -36.29 -1.33 10.57
N ILE A 587 -36.18 -1.76 11.84
CA ILE A 587 -37.32 -2.19 12.65
C ILE A 587 -38.32 -1.05 12.85
N LEU A 588 -37.83 0.17 13.13
CA LEU A 588 -38.68 1.36 13.25
C LEU A 588 -39.42 1.68 11.94
N CYS A 589 -38.74 1.59 10.79
CA CYS A 589 -39.38 1.78 9.48
C CYS A 589 -40.48 0.74 9.21
N ILE A 590 -40.23 -0.54 9.54
CA ILE A 590 -41.23 -1.61 9.39
C ILE A 590 -42.41 -1.34 10.34
N ALA A 591 -42.16 -1.00 11.60
CA ALA A 591 -43.20 -0.70 12.57
C ALA A 591 -44.05 0.50 12.15
N ALA A 592 -43.43 1.57 11.65
CA ALA A 592 -44.11 2.74 11.09
C ALA A 592 -44.98 2.35 9.89
N SER A 593 -44.47 1.52 8.98
CA SER A 593 -45.22 1.01 7.83
C SER A 593 -46.48 0.25 8.26
N VAL A 594 -46.34 -0.66 9.22
CA VAL A 594 -47.45 -1.46 9.75
C VAL A 594 -48.47 -0.58 10.46
N PHE A 595 -48.01 0.38 11.28
CA PHE A 595 -48.87 1.31 11.99
C PHE A 595 -49.71 2.13 11.02
N VAL A 596 -49.07 2.80 10.04
CA VAL A 596 -49.74 3.64 9.05
C VAL A 596 -50.72 2.84 8.20
N PHE A 597 -50.36 1.62 7.79
CA PHE A 597 -51.24 0.75 7.01
C PHE A 597 -52.46 0.23 7.80
N LYS A 598 -52.33 0.12 9.12
CA LYS A 598 -53.42 -0.31 10.01
C LYS A 598 -54.38 0.83 10.32
N THR A 599 -53.86 2.03 10.61
CA THR A 599 -54.65 3.14 11.15
C THR A 599 -55.26 4.05 10.09
N ARG A 600 -54.65 4.16 8.91
CA ARG A 600 -55.20 5.02 7.86
C ARG A 600 -56.35 4.34 7.12
N ASP A 601 -57.44 5.08 6.96
CA ASP A 601 -58.51 4.71 6.04
C ASP A 601 -58.03 4.81 4.59
N ILE A 602 -58.40 3.79 3.82
CA ILE A 602 -58.08 3.68 2.40
C ILE A 602 -59.33 4.18 1.67
N THR A 603 -59.56 5.48 1.74
CA THR A 603 -60.64 6.20 1.06
C THR A 603 -60.04 7.27 0.17
N ASN A 604 -60.34 7.18 -1.13
CA ASN A 604 -59.87 7.99 -2.26
C ASN A 604 -58.42 8.45 -2.21
#